data_AF-A0A1V6V6T4-F1
#
_entry.id   AF-A0A1V6V6T4-F1
#
_cell.length_a   1.000
_cell.length_b   1.000
_cell.length_c   1.000
_cell.angle_alpha   90.00
_cell.angle_beta   90.00
_cell.angle_gamma   90.00
#
_symmetry.space_group_name_H-M   'P 1'
#
loop_
_entity.id
_entity.type
_entity.pdbx_description
1 polymer ?
#
loop_
_entity_poly.entity_id
_entity_poly.type
_entity_poly.pdbx_seq_one_letter_code
_entity_poly.pdbx_strand_id
1 'polypeptide(L)'
;MSWLSGNKLKGLAHYDGIKPLIAAGKLVDGGAIFEEHPEEGKDALFKGSVIVYSAKNAEEVRAILEKDIYATSGVWDLSKAQILPYVAAVRQPLL
;
A
#
# COMPACT_ATOMS: atom_id res chain seq x y z
N MET A 1 1.82 20.10 -12.60
CA MET A 1 2.72 19.30 -13.48
C MET A 1 3.95 18.68 -12.79
N SER A 2 4.29 18.93 -11.51
CA SER A 2 5.53 18.35 -10.91
C SER A 2 5.34 17.21 -9.89
N TRP A 3 4.11 16.79 -9.59
CA TRP A 3 3.86 15.63 -8.69
C TRP A 3 3.90 14.27 -9.41
N LEU A 4 3.74 14.25 -10.74
CA LEU A 4 3.47 13.03 -11.51
C LEU A 4 4.71 12.25 -11.97
N SER A 5 5.93 12.83 -11.97
CA SER A 5 7.12 12.09 -12.46
C SER A 5 7.80 11.27 -11.37
N GLY A 6 8.09 11.90 -10.23
CA GLY A 6 8.79 11.25 -9.11
C GLY A 6 7.96 10.17 -8.42
N ASN A 7 6.69 10.47 -8.11
CA ASN A 7 5.83 9.51 -7.42
C ASN A 7 5.32 8.38 -8.33
N LYS A 8 5.20 8.61 -9.64
CA LYS A 8 4.81 7.55 -10.59
C LYS A 8 5.89 6.47 -10.68
N LEU A 9 7.17 6.84 -10.72
CA LEU A 9 8.28 5.88 -10.69
C LEU A 9 8.31 5.11 -9.38
N LYS A 10 8.07 5.78 -8.24
CA LYS A 10 7.96 5.13 -6.93
C LYS A 10 6.78 4.16 -6.87
N GLY A 11 5.64 4.49 -7.48
CA GLY A 11 4.48 3.62 -7.52
C GLY A 11 4.70 2.35 -8.34
N LEU A 12 5.40 2.46 -9.48
CA LEU A 12 5.82 1.28 -10.24
C LEU A 12 6.81 0.43 -9.44
N ALA A 13 7.81 1.05 -8.82
CA ALA A 13 8.78 0.34 -7.99
C ALA A 13 8.14 -0.33 -6.76
N HIS A 14 7.16 0.32 -6.14
CA HIS A 14 6.36 -0.26 -5.05
C HIS A 14 5.64 -1.50 -5.55
N TYR A 15 4.91 -1.38 -6.67
CA TYR A 15 4.19 -2.50 -7.25
C TYR A 15 5.10 -3.67 -7.63
N ASP A 16 6.28 -3.40 -8.20
CA ASP A 16 7.27 -4.43 -8.50
C ASP A 16 7.82 -5.09 -7.23
N GLY A 17 8.08 -4.31 -6.17
CA GLY A 17 8.58 -4.79 -4.89
C GLY A 17 7.61 -5.70 -4.15
N ILE A 18 6.30 -5.53 -4.34
CA ILE A 18 5.29 -6.37 -3.68
C ILE A 18 4.97 -7.68 -4.43
N LYS A 19 5.36 -7.84 -5.71
CA LYS A 19 5.09 -9.06 -6.49
C LYS A 19 5.52 -10.36 -5.80
N PRO A 20 6.71 -10.46 -5.18
CA PRO A 20 7.11 -11.67 -4.45
C PRO A 20 6.21 -11.95 -3.23
N LEU A 21 5.70 -10.90 -2.57
CA LEU A 21 4.79 -11.05 -1.43
C LEU A 21 3.42 -11.57 -1.88
N ILE A 22 2.94 -11.12 -3.04
CA ILE A 22 1.71 -11.63 -3.65
C ILE A 22 1.89 -13.10 -4.02
N ALA A 23 2.98 -13.45 -4.72
CA ALA A 23 3.29 -14.82 -5.12
C ALA A 23 3.42 -15.78 -3.92
N ALA A 24 3.92 -15.29 -2.78
CA ALA A 24 4.02 -16.05 -1.54
C ALA A 24 2.71 -16.11 -0.71
N GLY A 25 1.62 -15.49 -1.18
CA GLY A 25 0.37 -15.39 -0.43
C GLY A 25 0.47 -14.53 0.83
N LYS A 26 1.49 -13.66 0.91
CA LYS A 26 1.76 -12.77 2.04
C LYS A 26 1.05 -11.43 1.92
N LEU A 27 1.02 -10.82 0.75
CA LEU A 27 0.18 -9.64 0.47
C LEU A 27 -1.04 -10.11 -0.31
N VAL A 28 -2.21 -9.96 0.28
CA VAL A 28 -3.42 -10.65 -0.20
C VAL A 28 -4.49 -9.66 -0.68
N ASP A 29 -4.45 -8.42 -0.21
CA ASP A 29 -5.27 -7.32 -0.70
C ASP A 29 -4.50 -6.00 -0.50
N GLY A 30 -4.72 -5.00 -1.36
CA GLY A 30 -3.99 -3.75 -1.30
C GLY A 30 -4.55 -2.66 -2.23
N GLY A 31 -4.59 -1.43 -1.74
CA GLY A 31 -5.13 -0.30 -2.50
C GLY A 31 -4.76 1.07 -1.94
N ALA A 32 -5.04 2.11 -2.74
CA ALA A 32 -4.90 3.50 -2.35
C ALA A 32 -6.15 3.98 -1.58
N ILE A 33 -5.91 4.79 -0.55
CA ILE A 33 -6.92 5.58 0.15
C ILE A 33 -6.81 7.00 -0.38
N PHE A 34 -7.94 7.63 -0.68
CA PHE A 34 -8.02 9.02 -1.15
C PHE A 34 -8.72 9.90 -0.11
N GLU A 35 -8.39 11.19 -0.09
CA GLU A 35 -9.06 12.17 0.78
C GLU A 35 -10.53 12.37 0.39
N GLU A 36 -10.82 12.27 -0.91
CA GLU A 36 -12.15 12.39 -1.49
C GLU A 36 -12.30 11.42 -2.67
N HIS A 37 -13.53 11.26 -3.15
CA HIS A 37 -13.78 10.46 -4.35
C HIS A 37 -13.07 11.08 -5.57
N PRO A 38 -12.23 10.33 -6.30
CA PRO A 38 -11.58 10.87 -7.50
C PRO A 38 -12.61 11.31 -8.54
N GLU A 39 -12.37 12.47 -9.15
CA GLU A 39 -13.18 13.01 -10.25
C GLU A 39 -12.40 13.00 -11.56
N GLU A 40 -13.10 12.78 -12.67
CA GLU A 40 -12.49 12.79 -14.00
C GLU A 40 -11.90 14.16 -14.34
N GLY A 41 -10.68 14.17 -14.90
CA GLY A 41 -9.97 15.40 -15.25
C GLY A 41 -9.34 16.14 -14.07
N LYS A 42 -9.47 15.64 -12.83
CA LYS A 42 -8.80 16.17 -11.64
C LYS A 42 -7.71 15.22 -11.13
N ASP A 43 -6.69 15.78 -10.50
CA ASP A 43 -5.67 15.00 -9.81
C ASP A 43 -6.29 14.33 -8.57
N ALA A 44 -6.08 13.01 -8.43
CA ALA A 44 -6.58 12.27 -7.27
C ALA A 44 -5.77 12.63 -6.01
N LEU A 45 -6.48 12.96 -4.92
CA LEU A 45 -5.87 13.35 -3.65
C LEU A 45 -5.57 12.11 -2.80
N PHE A 46 -4.34 11.61 -2.90
CA PHE A 46 -3.90 10.43 -2.15
C PHE A 46 -3.72 10.73 -0.66
N LYS A 47 -4.29 9.86 0.19
CA LYS A 47 -4.22 9.91 1.65
C LYS A 47 -3.29 8.85 2.25
N GLY A 48 -3.20 7.69 1.61
CA GLY A 48 -2.43 6.56 2.15
C GLY A 48 -2.78 5.25 1.47
N SER A 49 -2.45 4.15 2.13
CA SER A 49 -2.69 2.80 1.59
C SER A 49 -3.42 1.95 2.63
N VAL A 50 -4.26 1.05 2.13
CA VAL A 50 -4.78 -0.09 2.89
C VAL A 50 -4.14 -1.34 2.31
N ILE A 51 -3.59 -2.20 3.18
CA ILE A 51 -2.95 -3.44 2.76
C ILE A 51 -3.30 -4.52 3.78
N VAL A 52 -3.67 -5.70 3.29
CA VAL A 52 -3.91 -6.88 4.13
C VAL A 52 -2.76 -7.86 3.94
N TYR A 53 -2.07 -8.17 5.03
CA TYR A 53 -0.97 -9.14 5.07
C TYR A 53 -1.35 -10.42 5.82
N SER A 54 -0.86 -11.56 5.33
CA SER A 54 -0.80 -12.83 6.06
C SER A 54 0.52 -12.91 6.83
N ALA A 55 0.51 -12.54 8.11
CA ALA A 55 1.69 -12.46 8.96
C ALA A 55 1.42 -13.05 10.35
N LYS A 56 2.48 -13.41 11.07
CA LYS A 56 2.38 -13.99 12.42
C LYS A 56 2.05 -12.94 13.48
N ASN A 57 2.49 -11.71 13.28
CA ASN A 57 2.35 -10.59 14.22
C ASN A 57 2.59 -9.24 13.52
N ALA A 58 2.42 -8.15 14.27
CA ALA A 58 2.59 -6.79 13.76
C ALA A 58 4.05 -6.46 13.43
N GLU A 59 5.02 -7.08 14.12
CA GLU A 59 6.46 -6.87 13.90
C GLU A 59 6.90 -7.40 12.53
N GLU A 60 6.40 -8.56 12.10
CA GLU A 60 6.65 -9.09 10.76
C GLU A 60 6.11 -8.14 9.68
N VAL A 61 4.89 -7.60 9.87
CA VAL A 61 4.31 -6.60 8.96
C VAL A 61 5.16 -5.33 8.93
N ARG A 62 5.58 -4.83 10.09
CA ARG A 62 6.42 -3.63 10.17
C ARG A 62 7.75 -3.81 9.45
N ALA A 63 8.40 -4.96 9.60
CA ALA A 63 9.64 -5.28 8.90
C ALA A 63 9.47 -5.42 7.37
N ILE A 64 8.28 -5.79 6.89
CA ILE A 64 7.94 -5.76 5.46
C ILE A 64 7.82 -4.30 4.99
N LEU A 65 7.04 -3.48 5.71
CA LEU A 65 6.81 -2.08 5.36
C LEU A 65 8.10 -1.26 5.34
N GLU A 66 9.01 -1.47 6.29
CA GLU A 66 10.30 -0.77 6.38
C GLU A 66 11.23 -1.00 5.16
N LYS A 67 11.01 -2.07 4.40
CA LYS A 67 11.75 -2.39 3.18
C LYS A 67 11.10 -1.86 1.92
N ASP A 68 9.86 -1.38 2.01
CA ASP A 68 9.12 -0.86 0.86
C ASP A 68 9.74 0.45 0.36
N ILE A 69 9.72 0.67 -0.96
CA ILE A 69 10.18 1.93 -1.53
C ILE A 69 9.35 3.12 -1.04
N TYR A 70 8.06 2.93 -0.75
CA TYR A 70 7.25 3.98 -0.18
C TYR A 70 7.71 4.39 1.21
N ALA A 71 8.18 3.46 2.05
CA ALA A 71 8.78 3.81 3.33
C ALA A 71 10.17 4.43 3.17
N THR A 72 11.06 3.75 2.45
CA THR A 72 12.48 4.17 2.32
C THR A 72 12.67 5.47 1.54
N SER A 73 11.70 5.86 0.71
CA SER A 73 11.71 7.11 -0.05
C SER A 73 10.79 8.21 0.50
N GLY A 74 10.24 8.00 1.71
CA GLY A 74 9.44 9.00 2.43
C GLY A 74 8.03 9.26 1.88
N VAL A 75 7.48 8.35 1.08
CA VAL A 75 6.05 8.41 0.66
C VAL A 75 5.14 8.03 1.82
N TRP A 76 5.50 6.98 2.57
CA TRP A 76 4.83 6.59 3.80
C TRP A 76 5.59 7.09 5.02
N ASP A 77 4.84 7.69 5.94
CA ASP A 77 5.30 7.98 7.29
C ASP A 77 4.93 6.81 8.21
N LEU A 78 5.86 5.87 8.40
CA LEU A 78 5.62 4.67 9.21
C LEU A 78 5.44 4.96 10.72
N SER A 79 5.72 6.19 11.18
CA SER A 79 5.36 6.60 12.55
C SER A 79 3.84 6.73 12.72
N LYS A 80 3.12 6.99 11.62
CA LYS A 80 1.65 7.12 11.58
C LYS A 80 0.94 5.84 11.12
N ALA A 81 1.68 4.81 10.72
CA ALA A 81 1.11 3.55 10.28
C ALA A 81 0.35 2.85 11.40
N GLN A 82 -0.86 2.38 11.09
CA GLN A 82 -1.66 1.54 11.97
C GLN A 82 -1.57 0.09 11.48
N ILE A 83 -1.11 -0.82 12.36
CA ILE A 83 -1.01 -2.26 12.06
C ILE A 83 -1.95 -2.97 13.03
N LEU A 84 -3.08 -3.45 12.51
CA LEU A 84 -4.18 -3.98 13.30
C LEU A 84 -4.45 -5.44 12.91
N PRO A 85 -4.78 -6.33 13.88
CA PRO A 85 -5.27 -7.66 13.55
C PRO A 85 -6.63 -7.57 12.87
N TYR A 86 -6.82 -8.33 11.80
CA TYR A 86 -8.02 -8.31 10.98
C TYR A 86 -8.41 -9.73 10.55
N VAL A 87 -9.69 -10.05 10.67
CA VAL A 87 -10.28 -11.29 10.14
C VAL A 87 -11.36 -10.87 9.13
N ALA A 88 -11.15 -11.21 7.86
CA ALA A 88 -12.11 -10.89 6.81
C ALA A 88 -13.35 -11.78 6.95
N ALA A 89 -14.53 -11.17 7.01
CA ALA A 89 -15.80 -11.90 6.90
C ALA A 89 -16.07 -12.36 5.45
N VAL A 90 -15.67 -11.54 4.47
CA VAL A 90 -15.78 -11.83 3.03
C VAL A 90 -14.53 -11.32 2.35
N ARG A 91 -13.96 -12.13 1.45
CA ARG A 91 -12.87 -11.71 0.56
C ARG A 91 -13.04 -12.41 -0.79
N GLN A 92 -13.60 -11.69 -1.75
CA GLN A 92 -13.82 -12.16 -3.12
C GLN A 92 -13.11 -11.23 -4.11
N PRO A 93 -12.66 -11.73 -5.27
CA PRO A 93 -12.18 -10.87 -6.35
C PRO A 93 -13.26 -9.86 -6.75
N LEU A 94 -12.83 -8.65 -7.11
CA LEU A 94 -13.69 -7.72 -7.84
C LEU A 94 -13.93 -8.29 -9.25
N LEU A 95 -15.16 -8.13 -9.76
CA LEU A 95 -15.55 -8.51 -11.11
C LEU A 95 -14.97 -7.55 -12.16
#